data_AF-A0A316IBK0-F1
#
_entry.id   AF-A0A316IBK0-F1
#
_cell.length_a   1.000
_cell.length_b   1.000
_cell.length_c   1.000
_cell.angle_alpha   90.00
_cell.angle_beta   90.00
_cell.angle_gamma   90.00
#
_symmetry.space_group_name_H-M   'P 1'
#
loop_
_entity.id
_entity.type
_entity.pdbx_description
1 polymer ?
#
loop_
_entity_poly.entity_id
_entity_poly.type
_entity_poly.pdbx_seq_one_letter_code
_entity_poly.pdbx_strand_id
1 'polypeptide(L)'
;MLGEQRDVWLTMEGKQTVRQAGAGYGGLWLSPLWREEFVQKALSAIHCFQRDQHYILADGKVQIVDESTGRVMPDRTWERGLHQMIESKEGCQITGQRRTLAQITYQRFFGRYLLPCGMTGTAQEVAAEMGRTYGLAVTRIPPHRPSRRTRLPDRVCADSSLRWREVARRAREVAAGGRPVLVGTRSVEASERLGALLREEGVEHTVLNARQDKAEAEAVALAGLPGRITVATNMAGRGTDIKLDPRAEQAGGLHVILTEFHESARVDRQLFGRCARQGDPGTTEAIVSVDDELFRRFAPAASRVLMKRLVSGMRTSRRWLRAWVTLVQQRAERHYRAQRAATQRQDSEWVRALGFVGKTRK
;
A
#
# COMPACT_ATOMS: atom_id res chain seq x y z
N MET A 1 11.78 -10.60 -18.24
CA MET A 1 12.28 -9.56 -17.29
C MET A 1 11.09 -8.81 -16.71
N LEU A 2 11.10 -8.50 -15.42
CA LEU A 2 10.12 -7.61 -14.80
C LEU A 2 10.48 -6.17 -15.18
N GLY A 3 9.67 -5.54 -16.03
CA GLY A 3 9.77 -4.12 -16.35
C GLY A 3 9.30 -3.24 -15.18
N GLU A 4 9.68 -1.96 -15.20
CA GLU A 4 9.39 -1.01 -14.12
C GLU A 4 7.88 -0.80 -13.85
N GLN A 5 7.00 -1.14 -14.81
CA GLN A 5 5.55 -0.91 -14.79
C GLN A 5 4.69 -2.18 -14.52
N ARG A 6 5.22 -3.21 -13.86
CA ARG A 6 4.57 -4.55 -13.74
C ARG A 6 4.35 -5.25 -15.09
N ASP A 7 5.07 -4.79 -16.11
CA ASP A 7 5.08 -5.41 -17.43
C ASP A 7 6.09 -6.56 -17.46
N VAL A 8 5.67 -7.69 -18.00
CA VAL A 8 6.54 -8.86 -18.17
C VAL A 8 6.91 -8.98 -19.64
N TRP A 9 8.21 -8.95 -19.92
CA TRP A 9 8.74 -9.20 -21.25
C TRP A 9 9.32 -10.60 -21.36
N LEU A 10 8.93 -11.32 -22.42
CA LEU A 10 9.49 -12.63 -22.75
C LEU A 10 10.89 -12.47 -23.33
N THR A 11 11.82 -13.30 -22.87
CA THR A 11 13.13 -13.47 -23.52
C THR A 11 12.96 -14.24 -24.84
N MET A 12 14.00 -14.27 -25.68
CA MET A 12 13.97 -15.06 -26.92
C MET A 12 13.69 -16.55 -26.65
N GLU A 13 14.34 -17.11 -25.63
CA GLU A 13 14.08 -18.48 -25.15
C GLU A 13 12.63 -18.64 -24.64
N GLY A 14 12.11 -17.64 -23.92
CA GLY A 14 10.72 -17.61 -23.47
C GLY A 14 9.73 -17.64 -24.63
N LYS A 15 9.97 -16.87 -25.69
CA LYS A 15 9.14 -16.88 -26.91
C LYS A 15 9.14 -18.26 -27.59
N GLN A 16 10.30 -18.91 -27.66
CA GLN A 16 10.42 -20.25 -28.23
C GLN A 16 9.69 -21.31 -27.41
N THR A 17 9.83 -21.24 -26.08
CA THR A 17 9.11 -22.11 -25.13
C THR A 17 7.60 -21.94 -25.29
N VAL A 18 7.13 -20.69 -25.36
CA VAL A 18 5.72 -20.36 -25.58
C VAL A 18 5.23 -20.89 -26.92
N ARG A 19 6.04 -20.82 -27.99
CA ARG A 19 5.69 -21.40 -29.30
C ARG A 19 5.52 -22.91 -29.24
N GLN A 20 6.42 -23.61 -28.56
CA GLN A 20 6.36 -25.07 -28.42
C GLN A 20 5.15 -25.50 -27.59
N ALA A 21 4.95 -24.86 -26.42
CA ALA A 21 3.79 -25.12 -25.56
C ALA A 21 2.46 -24.78 -26.25
N GLY A 22 2.46 -23.75 -27.10
CA GLY A 22 1.30 -23.30 -27.87
C GLY A 22 0.94 -24.16 -29.08
N ALA A 23 1.82 -25.07 -29.53
CA ALA A 23 1.70 -25.74 -30.82
C ALA A 23 0.48 -26.68 -30.92
N GLY A 24 -0.03 -27.17 -29.79
CA GLY A 24 -1.22 -28.02 -29.73
C GLY A 24 -2.54 -27.25 -29.65
N TYR A 25 -2.51 -25.93 -29.52
CA TYR A 25 -3.71 -25.11 -29.35
C TYR A 25 -4.09 -24.40 -30.66
N GLY A 26 -5.36 -24.50 -31.05
CA GLY A 26 -5.90 -23.82 -32.24
C GLY A 26 -6.34 -22.37 -31.99
N GLY A 27 -6.91 -21.75 -33.03
CA GLY A 27 -7.50 -20.40 -32.93
C GLY A 27 -6.45 -19.31 -32.70
N LEU A 28 -6.66 -18.47 -31.68
CA LEU A 28 -5.77 -17.33 -31.37
C LEU A 28 -4.34 -17.77 -31.02
N TRP A 29 -4.14 -19.02 -30.58
CA TRP A 29 -2.82 -19.58 -30.25
C TRP A 29 -1.90 -19.81 -31.45
N LEU A 30 -2.47 -19.83 -32.66
CA LEU A 30 -1.71 -19.87 -33.92
C LEU A 30 -0.98 -18.55 -34.18
N SER A 31 -1.56 -17.42 -33.75
CA SER A 31 -0.95 -16.11 -33.90
C SER A 31 0.17 -15.92 -32.89
N PRO A 32 1.42 -15.65 -33.33
CA PRO A 32 2.52 -15.38 -32.42
C PRO A 32 2.23 -14.20 -31.49
N LEU A 33 1.59 -13.16 -32.01
CA LEU A 33 1.25 -11.94 -31.26
C LEU A 33 0.33 -12.26 -30.08
N TRP A 34 -0.81 -12.91 -30.34
CA TRP A 34 -1.81 -13.22 -29.31
C TRP A 34 -1.29 -14.20 -28.27
N ARG A 35 -0.59 -15.24 -28.72
CA ARG A 35 0.00 -16.22 -27.82
C ARG A 35 1.02 -15.59 -26.88
N GLU A 36 1.90 -14.73 -27.40
CA GLU A 36 2.85 -13.99 -26.57
C GLU A 36 2.13 -13.05 -25.59
N GLU A 37 1.11 -12.31 -26.04
CA GLU A 37 0.33 -11.40 -25.18
C GLU A 37 -0.37 -12.14 -24.03
N PHE A 38 -1.03 -13.27 -24.31
CA PHE A 38 -1.69 -14.06 -23.26
C PHE A 38 -0.71 -14.58 -22.21
N VAL A 39 0.44 -15.11 -22.64
CA VAL A 39 1.45 -15.60 -21.69
C VAL A 39 2.05 -14.44 -20.90
N GLN A 40 2.31 -13.29 -21.52
CA GLN A 40 2.76 -12.10 -20.79
C GLN A 40 1.74 -11.66 -19.73
N LYS A 41 0.45 -11.64 -20.06
CA LYS A 41 -0.62 -11.31 -19.10
C LYS A 41 -0.73 -12.33 -17.97
N ALA A 42 -0.63 -13.62 -18.28
CA ALA A 42 -0.62 -14.68 -17.28
C ALA A 42 0.58 -14.53 -16.32
N LEU A 43 1.78 -14.29 -16.85
CA LEU A 43 2.97 -14.04 -16.05
C LEU A 43 2.86 -12.77 -15.22
N SER A 44 2.29 -11.68 -15.77
CA SER A 44 1.97 -10.48 -14.99
C SER A 44 1.01 -10.80 -13.85
N ALA A 45 -0.08 -11.53 -14.09
CA ALA A 45 -1.02 -11.93 -13.04
C ALA A 45 -0.36 -12.79 -11.93
N ILE A 46 0.55 -13.70 -12.32
CA ILE A 46 1.26 -14.57 -11.39
C ILE A 46 2.28 -13.80 -10.55
N HIS A 47 3.15 -13.01 -11.20
CA HIS A 47 4.34 -12.43 -10.56
C HIS A 47 4.19 -10.98 -10.12
N CYS A 48 3.30 -10.21 -10.74
CA CYS A 48 3.14 -8.78 -10.44
C CYS A 48 1.91 -8.45 -9.59
N PHE A 49 0.93 -9.35 -9.51
CA PHE A 49 -0.31 -9.15 -8.75
C PHE A 49 -0.44 -10.19 -7.64
N GLN A 50 -0.47 -9.69 -6.42
CA GLN A 50 -0.56 -10.48 -5.19
C GLN A 50 -1.92 -10.27 -4.54
N ARG A 51 -2.55 -11.39 -4.15
CA ARG A 51 -3.76 -11.41 -3.34
C ARG A 51 -3.50 -10.67 -2.03
N ASP A 52 -4.53 -10.00 -1.53
CA ASP A 52 -4.55 -9.24 -0.29
C ASP A 52 -3.60 -8.01 -0.23
N GLN A 53 -3.06 -7.62 -1.37
CA GLN A 53 -2.35 -6.35 -1.58
C GLN A 53 -2.94 -5.58 -2.76
N HIS A 54 -3.17 -6.27 -3.88
CA HIS A 54 -3.68 -5.66 -5.12
C HIS A 54 -5.17 -5.96 -5.36
N TYR A 55 -5.66 -7.06 -4.79
CA TYR A 55 -7.06 -7.48 -4.83
C TYR A 55 -7.37 -8.41 -3.67
N ILE A 56 -8.66 -8.57 -3.39
CA ILE A 56 -9.18 -9.58 -2.47
C ILE A 56 -10.16 -10.51 -3.20
N LEU A 57 -10.41 -11.67 -2.62
CA LEU A 57 -11.49 -12.55 -3.05
C LEU A 57 -12.70 -12.32 -2.13
N ALA A 58 -13.80 -11.86 -2.71
CA ALA A 58 -15.06 -11.64 -2.00
C ALA A 58 -16.23 -12.07 -2.89
N ASP A 59 -17.18 -12.79 -2.31
CA ASP A 59 -18.35 -13.36 -3.01
C ASP A 59 -17.97 -14.22 -4.23
N GLY A 60 -16.87 -14.96 -4.13
CA GLY A 60 -16.34 -15.80 -5.23
C GLY A 60 -15.80 -15.01 -6.42
N LYS A 61 -15.57 -13.69 -6.26
CA LYS A 61 -15.06 -12.79 -7.32
C LYS A 61 -13.79 -12.08 -6.87
N VAL A 62 -12.97 -11.73 -7.86
CA VAL A 62 -11.79 -10.88 -7.67
C VAL A 62 -12.23 -9.42 -7.57
N GLN A 63 -11.91 -8.74 -6.48
CA GLN A 63 -12.20 -7.31 -6.28
C GLN A 63 -10.91 -6.51 -6.10
N ILE A 64 -10.73 -5.47 -6.92
CA ILE A 64 -9.49 -4.66 -6.92
C ILE A 64 -9.38 -3.84 -5.65
N VAL A 65 -8.16 -3.74 -5.11
CA VAL A 65 -7.83 -2.86 -3.98
C VAL A 65 -6.97 -1.70 -4.46
N ASP A 66 -7.30 -0.49 -4.03
CA ASP A 66 -6.42 0.67 -4.21
C ASP A 66 -5.26 0.56 -3.22
N GLU A 67 -4.05 0.28 -3.71
CA GLU A 67 -2.84 0.09 -2.88
C GLU A 67 -2.51 1.27 -1.97
N SER A 68 -2.90 2.49 -2.36
CA SER A 68 -2.59 3.71 -1.61
C SER A 68 -3.62 4.02 -0.54
N THR A 69 -4.89 3.66 -0.79
CA THR A 69 -5.99 3.99 0.11
C THR A 69 -6.53 2.81 0.89
N GLY A 70 -6.27 1.62 0.38
CA GLY A 70 -6.80 0.35 0.82
C GLY A 70 -8.28 0.15 0.56
N ARG A 71 -8.90 0.97 -0.29
CA ARG A 71 -10.33 0.83 -0.60
C ARG A 71 -10.55 -0.28 -1.60
N VAL A 72 -11.53 -1.14 -1.31
CA VAL A 72 -12.03 -2.13 -2.25
C VAL A 72 -12.84 -1.43 -3.34
N MET A 73 -12.64 -1.85 -4.58
CA MET A 73 -13.26 -1.29 -5.78
C MET A 73 -13.99 -2.42 -6.54
N PRO A 74 -15.15 -2.88 -6.04
CA PRO A 74 -15.82 -4.09 -6.52
C PRO A 74 -16.25 -4.00 -7.99
N ASP A 75 -16.60 -2.80 -8.45
CA ASP A 75 -17.09 -2.59 -9.82
C ASP A 75 -15.96 -2.46 -10.84
N ARG A 76 -14.69 -2.49 -10.40
CA ARG A 76 -13.52 -2.31 -11.28
C ARG A 76 -12.92 -3.63 -11.72
N THR A 77 -12.47 -3.64 -12.96
CA THR A 77 -11.75 -4.77 -13.57
C THR A 77 -10.49 -4.26 -14.25
N TRP A 78 -9.42 -5.04 -14.23
CA TRP A 78 -8.25 -4.75 -15.06
C TRP A 78 -8.54 -5.00 -16.53
N GLU A 79 -7.91 -4.21 -17.39
CA GLU A 79 -8.15 -4.25 -18.83
C GLU A 79 -7.38 -5.37 -19.54
N ARG A 80 -7.72 -5.62 -20.81
CA ARG A 80 -7.01 -6.51 -21.74
C ARG A 80 -6.81 -7.93 -21.20
N GLY A 81 -7.85 -8.52 -20.62
CA GLY A 81 -7.82 -9.91 -20.15
C GLY A 81 -7.07 -10.13 -18.83
N LEU A 82 -6.41 -9.11 -18.27
CA LEU A 82 -5.62 -9.28 -17.04
C LEU A 82 -6.49 -9.68 -15.85
N HIS A 83 -7.72 -9.18 -15.77
CA HIS A 83 -8.65 -9.57 -14.70
C HIS A 83 -9.00 -11.06 -14.80
N GLN A 84 -9.29 -11.55 -16.01
CA GLN A 84 -9.56 -12.96 -16.28
C GLN A 84 -8.35 -13.86 -15.98
N MET A 85 -7.12 -13.38 -16.21
CA MET A 85 -5.91 -14.11 -15.83
C MET A 85 -5.79 -14.24 -14.30
N ILE A 86 -6.20 -13.22 -13.55
CA ILE A 86 -6.21 -13.25 -12.08
C ILE A 86 -7.36 -14.14 -11.56
N GLU A 87 -8.55 -14.06 -12.16
CA GLU A 87 -9.66 -14.97 -11.86
C GLU A 87 -9.25 -16.43 -12.08
N SER A 88 -8.59 -16.73 -13.20
CA SER A 88 -8.06 -18.06 -13.51
C SER A 88 -6.98 -18.50 -12.52
N LYS A 89 -6.04 -17.60 -12.19
CA LYS A 89 -5.00 -17.84 -11.17
C LYS A 89 -5.60 -18.24 -9.81
N GLU A 90 -6.71 -17.60 -9.42
CA GLU A 90 -7.36 -17.82 -8.12
C GLU A 90 -8.52 -18.84 -8.19
N GLY A 91 -8.72 -19.50 -9.34
CA GLY A 91 -9.77 -20.51 -9.51
C GLY A 91 -11.21 -19.96 -9.46
N CYS A 92 -11.39 -18.66 -9.68
CA CYS A 92 -12.70 -18.02 -9.74
C CYS A 92 -13.37 -18.26 -11.11
N GLN A 93 -14.70 -18.11 -11.16
CA GLN A 93 -15.43 -18.16 -12.43
C GLN A 93 -14.94 -17.02 -13.35
N ILE A 94 -14.43 -17.38 -14.52
CA ILE A 94 -13.90 -16.42 -15.48
C ILE A 94 -15.04 -15.55 -16.02
N THR A 95 -14.94 -14.25 -15.83
CA THR A 95 -15.93 -13.30 -16.34
C THR A 95 -15.70 -13.00 -17.80
N GLY A 96 -16.79 -12.72 -18.52
CA GLY A 96 -16.74 -12.33 -19.93
C GLY A 96 -15.88 -11.08 -20.17
N GLN A 97 -15.36 -10.95 -21.39
CA GLN A 97 -14.53 -9.80 -21.76
C GLN A 97 -15.35 -8.50 -21.66
N ARG A 98 -14.97 -7.62 -20.75
CA ARG A 98 -15.54 -6.27 -20.67
C ARG A 98 -14.93 -5.41 -21.78
N ARG A 99 -15.80 -4.80 -22.59
CA ARG A 99 -15.40 -3.81 -23.60
C ARG A 99 -15.45 -2.43 -22.94
N THR A 100 -14.30 -1.76 -22.85
CA THR A 100 -14.24 -0.36 -22.37
C THR A 100 -14.98 0.53 -23.36
N LEU A 101 -16.16 1.04 -22.98
CA LEU A 101 -16.94 1.97 -23.79
C LEU A 101 -16.44 3.41 -23.67
N ALA A 102 -15.99 3.80 -22.47
CA ALA A 102 -15.43 5.10 -22.18
C ALA A 102 -14.41 4.99 -21.04
N GLN A 103 -13.43 5.89 -21.06
CA GLN A 103 -12.39 5.98 -20.04
C GLN A 103 -12.09 7.45 -19.74
N ILE A 104 -11.79 7.76 -18.49
CA ILE A 104 -11.32 9.08 -18.07
C ILE A 104 -10.37 8.92 -16.88
N THR A 105 -9.30 9.72 -16.86
CA THR A 105 -8.41 9.79 -15.69
C THR A 105 -9.07 10.55 -14.55
N TYR A 106 -8.69 10.25 -13.30
CA TYR A 106 -9.16 11.04 -12.15
C TYR A 106 -8.78 12.51 -12.25
N GLN A 107 -7.58 12.78 -12.77
CA GLN A 107 -7.05 14.12 -12.93
C GLN A 107 -7.96 14.95 -13.84
N ARG A 108 -8.40 14.36 -14.96
CA ARG A 108 -9.35 15.01 -15.86
C ARG A 108 -10.78 15.00 -15.33
N PHE A 109 -11.21 13.93 -14.67
CA PHE A 109 -12.55 13.82 -14.10
C PHE A 109 -12.81 14.94 -13.08
N PHE A 110 -11.93 15.09 -12.09
CA PHE A 110 -12.08 16.14 -11.09
C PHE A 110 -11.81 17.54 -11.65
N GLY A 111 -10.98 17.66 -12.69
CA GLY A 111 -10.76 18.92 -13.41
C GLY A 111 -11.99 19.46 -14.15
N ARG A 112 -13.09 18.69 -14.26
CA ARG A 112 -14.37 19.15 -14.83
C ARG A 112 -15.28 19.85 -13.85
N TYR A 113 -15.01 19.75 -12.55
CA TYR A 113 -15.82 20.42 -11.54
C TYR A 113 -15.41 21.89 -11.47
N LEU A 114 -16.38 22.80 -11.34
CA LEU A 114 -16.13 24.24 -11.25
C LEU A 114 -15.44 24.62 -9.93
N LEU A 115 -15.80 23.94 -8.84
CA LEU A 115 -15.33 24.25 -7.49
C LEU A 115 -14.88 22.96 -6.77
N PRO A 116 -13.77 22.33 -7.19
CA PRO A 116 -13.24 21.18 -6.48
C PRO A 116 -12.72 21.60 -5.10
N CYS A 117 -13.04 20.83 -4.08
CA CYS A 117 -12.47 20.99 -2.74
C CYS A 117 -12.20 19.63 -2.11
N GLY A 118 -11.41 19.59 -1.04
CA GLY A 118 -11.09 18.34 -0.37
C GLY A 118 -10.40 18.53 0.97
N MET A 119 -10.49 17.50 1.80
CA MET A 119 -9.87 17.48 3.12
C MET A 119 -9.03 16.22 3.32
N THR A 120 -7.88 16.37 3.97
CA THR A 120 -7.01 15.25 4.36
C THR A 120 -5.99 15.70 5.39
N GLY A 121 -5.62 14.80 6.30
CA GLY A 121 -4.61 15.07 7.31
C GLY A 121 -3.17 15.20 6.76
N THR A 122 -2.94 14.94 5.47
CA THR A 122 -1.59 14.79 4.88
C THR A 122 -1.45 15.42 3.47
N ALA A 123 -2.05 16.59 3.23
CA ALA A 123 -1.98 17.24 1.92
C ALA A 123 -0.67 18.02 1.67
N GLN A 124 0.03 18.45 2.72
CA GLN A 124 1.16 19.38 2.60
C GLN A 124 2.27 18.84 1.69
N GLU A 125 2.56 17.54 1.79
CA GLU A 125 3.58 16.85 1.02
C GLU A 125 3.29 16.83 -0.48
N VAL A 126 2.02 16.92 -0.86
CA VAL A 126 1.55 16.85 -2.25
C VAL A 126 1.00 18.19 -2.75
N ALA A 127 1.19 19.28 -2.00
CA ALA A 127 0.64 20.60 -2.31
C ALA A 127 1.02 21.10 -3.71
N ALA A 128 2.29 20.94 -4.09
CA ALA A 128 2.76 21.34 -5.42
C ALA A 128 2.14 20.51 -6.55
N GLU A 129 1.74 19.26 -6.31
CA GLU A 129 1.04 18.43 -7.29
C GLU A 129 -0.45 18.79 -7.36
N MET A 130 -1.08 19.09 -6.21
CA MET A 130 -2.47 19.57 -6.14
C MET A 130 -2.66 20.90 -6.87
N GLY A 131 -1.75 21.86 -6.67
CA GLY A 131 -1.77 23.13 -7.38
C GLY A 131 -1.57 22.97 -8.89
N ARG A 132 -0.58 22.16 -9.32
CA ARG A 132 -0.31 21.93 -10.75
C ARG A 132 -1.40 21.16 -11.47
N THR A 133 -2.03 20.19 -10.80
CA THR A 133 -3.01 19.29 -11.44
C THR A 133 -4.43 19.83 -11.38
N TYR A 134 -4.82 20.41 -10.24
CA TYR A 134 -6.21 20.79 -9.98
C TYR A 134 -6.38 22.29 -9.68
N GLY A 135 -5.31 23.09 -9.69
CA GLY A 135 -5.38 24.49 -9.28
C GLY A 135 -5.68 24.67 -7.78
N LEU A 136 -5.51 23.62 -6.98
CA LEU A 136 -5.89 23.62 -5.56
C LEU A 136 -4.75 24.09 -4.66
N ALA A 137 -5.00 25.15 -3.92
CA ALA A 137 -4.17 25.54 -2.79
C ALA A 137 -4.34 24.55 -1.62
N VAL A 138 -3.26 24.27 -0.90
CA VAL A 138 -3.29 23.46 0.31
C VAL A 138 -3.01 24.34 1.51
N THR A 139 -4.01 24.46 2.37
CA THR A 139 -3.93 25.22 3.63
C THR A 139 -3.92 24.25 4.81
N ARG A 140 -2.94 24.40 5.70
CA ARG A 140 -2.87 23.62 6.95
C ARG A 140 -3.74 24.29 8.01
N ILE A 141 -4.79 23.60 8.45
CA ILE A 141 -5.57 24.00 9.62
C ILE A 141 -4.83 23.57 10.90
N PRO A 142 -4.62 24.47 11.88
CA PRO A 142 -4.06 24.10 13.18
C PRO A 142 -4.92 23.05 13.88
N PRO A 143 -4.32 22.10 14.62
CA PRO A 143 -5.11 21.16 15.40
C PRO A 143 -5.78 21.88 16.58
N HIS A 144 -6.95 21.40 17.00
CA HIS A 144 -7.67 21.92 18.16
C HIS A 144 -6.82 21.88 19.45
N ARG A 145 -6.04 20.80 19.63
CA ARG A 145 -5.09 20.65 20.74
C ARG A 145 -3.71 20.25 20.21
N PRO A 146 -2.61 20.70 20.85
CA PRO A 146 -1.27 20.32 20.43
C PRO A 146 -1.07 18.81 20.58
N SER A 147 -0.46 18.18 19.57
CA SER A 147 -0.18 16.75 19.58
C SER A 147 0.90 16.42 20.62
N ARG A 148 0.59 15.50 21.54
CA ARG A 148 1.55 14.93 22.51
C ARG A 148 2.21 13.64 22.01
N ARG A 149 2.22 13.42 20.69
CA ARG A 149 2.85 12.26 20.06
C ARG A 149 4.37 12.28 20.21
N THR A 150 4.94 11.19 20.71
CA THR A 150 6.38 10.95 20.75
C THR A 150 6.78 9.88 19.75
N ARG A 151 7.71 10.20 18.84
CA ARG A 151 8.27 9.19 17.92
C ARG A 151 9.50 8.54 18.56
N LEU A 152 9.40 7.26 18.86
CA LEU A 152 10.51 6.45 19.37
C LEU A 152 11.48 6.11 18.22
N PRO A 153 12.73 5.69 18.54
CA PRO A 153 13.69 5.30 17.51
C PRO A 153 13.20 4.13 16.67
N ASP A 154 13.31 4.25 15.35
CA ASP A 154 13.03 3.15 14.42
C ASP A 154 14.07 2.02 14.59
N ARG A 155 13.62 0.77 14.41
CA ARG A 155 14.44 -0.45 14.43
C ARG A 155 14.43 -1.07 13.05
N VAL A 156 15.61 -1.51 12.59
CA VAL A 156 15.73 -2.28 11.36
C VAL A 156 16.32 -3.63 11.68
N CYS A 157 15.66 -4.67 11.22
CA CYS A 157 16.03 -6.05 11.38
C CYS A 157 16.73 -6.56 10.12
N ALA A 158 17.66 -7.50 10.29
CA ALA A 158 18.43 -8.07 9.17
C ALA A 158 17.55 -8.83 8.17
N ASP A 159 16.46 -9.44 8.66
CA ASP A 159 15.50 -10.23 7.89
C ASP A 159 14.08 -10.06 8.45
N SER A 160 13.09 -10.56 7.70
CA SER A 160 11.66 -10.46 8.03
C SER A 160 11.28 -11.31 9.25
N SER A 161 11.92 -12.46 9.47
CA SER A 161 11.61 -13.35 10.60
C SER A 161 12.03 -12.74 11.94
N LEU A 162 13.18 -12.07 12.00
CA LEU A 162 13.62 -11.29 13.14
C LEU A 162 12.68 -10.10 13.39
N ARG A 163 12.26 -9.40 12.32
CA ARG A 163 11.29 -8.31 12.42
C ARG A 163 10.00 -8.75 13.10
N TRP A 164 9.40 -9.87 12.67
CA TRP A 164 8.14 -10.33 13.23
C TRP A 164 8.22 -10.69 14.71
N ARG A 165 9.29 -11.39 15.12
CA ARG A 165 9.57 -11.66 16.53
C ARG A 165 9.73 -10.39 17.35
N GLU A 166 10.44 -9.39 16.80
CA GLU A 166 10.64 -8.12 17.47
C GLU A 166 9.36 -7.29 17.57
N VAL A 167 8.50 -7.31 16.54
CA VAL A 167 7.18 -6.67 16.56
C VAL A 167 6.27 -7.33 17.60
N ALA A 168 6.18 -8.66 17.63
CA ALA A 168 5.37 -9.40 18.60
C ALA A 168 5.84 -9.14 20.04
N ARG A 169 7.15 -9.29 20.29
CA ARG A 169 7.78 -8.97 21.58
C ARG A 169 7.44 -7.55 22.03
N ARG A 170 7.60 -6.57 21.13
CA ARG A 170 7.37 -5.16 21.45
C ARG A 170 5.89 -4.87 21.72
N ALA A 171 4.98 -5.42 20.91
CA ALA A 171 3.55 -5.27 21.11
C ALA A 171 3.13 -5.86 22.47
N ARG A 172 3.62 -7.05 22.82
CA ARG A 172 3.38 -7.71 24.11
C ARG A 172 3.89 -6.87 25.29
N GLU A 173 5.12 -6.36 25.21
CA GLU A 173 5.70 -5.54 26.29
C GLU A 173 4.88 -4.27 26.57
N VAL A 174 4.42 -3.61 25.50
CA VAL A 174 3.64 -2.38 25.63
C VAL A 174 2.21 -2.69 26.11
N ALA A 175 1.60 -3.75 25.61
CA ALA A 175 0.30 -4.24 26.04
C ALA A 175 0.28 -4.67 27.51
N ALA A 176 1.31 -5.39 27.95
CA ALA A 176 1.48 -5.79 29.36
C ALA A 176 1.61 -4.59 30.30
N GLY A 177 2.11 -3.45 29.81
CA GLY A 177 2.12 -2.17 30.53
C GLY A 177 0.76 -1.44 30.54
N GLY A 178 -0.32 -2.07 30.06
CA GLY A 178 -1.68 -1.52 30.06
C GLY A 178 -2.00 -0.59 28.89
N ARG A 179 -1.07 -0.39 27.94
CA ARG A 179 -1.27 0.50 26.79
C ARG A 179 -1.85 -0.26 25.59
N PRO A 180 -2.82 0.31 24.85
CA PRO A 180 -3.24 -0.26 23.58
C PRO A 180 -2.13 -0.16 22.52
N VAL A 181 -2.08 -1.17 21.65
CA VAL A 181 -1.11 -1.25 20.55
C VAL A 181 -1.84 -1.43 19.22
N LEU A 182 -1.52 -0.57 18.26
CA LEU A 182 -1.92 -0.72 16.86
C LEU A 182 -0.70 -1.09 16.02
N VAL A 183 -0.73 -2.26 15.39
CA VAL A 183 0.32 -2.69 14.46
C VAL A 183 -0.20 -2.54 13.03
N GLY A 184 0.46 -1.69 12.24
CA GLY A 184 0.12 -1.46 10.84
C GLY A 184 0.97 -2.30 9.90
N THR A 185 0.33 -3.15 9.11
CA THR A 185 0.94 -4.03 8.12
C THR A 185 0.55 -3.62 6.68
N ARG A 186 1.32 -4.08 5.69
CA ARG A 186 1.10 -3.76 4.28
C ARG A 186 0.10 -4.69 3.58
N SER A 187 -0.06 -5.93 4.04
CA SER A 187 -0.92 -6.96 3.43
C SER A 187 -1.64 -7.80 4.50
N VAL A 188 -2.73 -8.47 4.12
CA VAL A 188 -3.44 -9.39 5.03
C VAL A 188 -2.55 -10.56 5.43
N GLU A 189 -1.75 -11.11 4.50
CA GLU A 189 -0.79 -12.17 4.81
C GLU A 189 0.17 -11.76 5.94
N ALA A 190 0.67 -10.52 5.90
CA ALA A 190 1.55 -9.98 6.93
C ALA A 190 0.81 -9.82 8.28
N SER A 191 -0.47 -9.41 8.25
CA SER A 191 -1.33 -9.37 9.43
C SER A 191 -1.58 -10.74 10.05
N GLU A 192 -1.96 -11.73 9.23
CA GLU A 192 -2.22 -13.11 9.66
C GLU A 192 -0.96 -13.78 10.21
N ARG A 193 0.20 -13.54 9.58
CA ARG A 193 1.48 -14.04 10.07
C ARG A 193 1.81 -13.51 11.47
N LEU A 194 1.61 -12.21 11.70
CA LEU A 194 1.81 -11.64 13.03
C LEU A 194 0.76 -12.16 14.02
N GLY A 195 -0.49 -12.31 13.59
CA GLY A 195 -1.56 -12.87 14.43
C GLY A 195 -1.26 -14.31 14.85
N ALA A 196 -0.77 -15.15 13.95
CA ALA A 196 -0.33 -16.51 14.26
C ALA A 196 0.77 -16.51 15.33
N LEU A 197 1.79 -15.65 15.16
CA LEU A 197 2.88 -15.52 16.13
C LEU A 197 2.39 -15.05 17.51
N LEU A 198 1.50 -14.06 17.56
CA LEU A 198 0.91 -13.59 18.82
C LEU A 198 0.06 -14.68 19.48
N ARG A 199 -0.65 -15.50 18.70
CA ARG A 199 -1.43 -16.65 19.20
C ARG A 199 -0.53 -17.74 19.79
N GLU A 200 0.57 -18.07 19.12
CA GLU A 200 1.58 -19.01 19.61
C GLU A 200 2.18 -18.55 20.95
N GLU A 201 2.33 -17.25 21.14
CA GLU A 201 2.80 -16.66 22.40
C GLU A 201 1.69 -16.49 23.46
N GLY A 202 0.45 -16.90 23.18
CA GLY A 202 -0.68 -16.79 24.11
C GLY A 202 -1.17 -15.36 24.35
N VAL A 203 -0.94 -14.46 23.39
CA VAL A 203 -1.31 -13.04 23.49
C VAL A 203 -2.62 -12.77 22.74
N GLU A 204 -3.61 -12.31 23.48
CA GLU A 204 -4.90 -11.85 22.94
C GLU A 204 -4.71 -10.67 21.97
N HIS A 205 -5.25 -10.79 20.77
CA HIS A 205 -5.14 -9.78 19.73
C HIS A 205 -6.32 -9.84 18.76
N THR A 206 -6.55 -8.73 18.04
CA THR A 206 -7.56 -8.65 16.97
C THR A 206 -6.87 -8.37 15.64
N VAL A 207 -7.18 -9.14 14.60
CA VAL A 207 -6.69 -8.92 13.23
C VAL A 207 -7.80 -8.32 12.39
N LEU A 208 -7.50 -7.24 11.65
CA LEU A 208 -8.44 -6.53 10.79
C LEU A 208 -8.01 -6.61 9.31
N ASN A 209 -8.83 -7.28 8.51
CA ASN A 209 -8.52 -7.66 7.13
C ASN A 209 -9.32 -6.91 6.07
N ALA A 210 -9.66 -5.65 6.35
CA ALA A 210 -10.10 -4.68 5.36
C ALA A 210 -11.36 -5.00 4.56
N ARG A 211 -12.24 -5.81 5.13
CA ARG A 211 -13.57 -6.06 4.57
C ARG A 211 -14.48 -4.84 4.73
N GLN A 212 -14.07 -3.86 5.55
CA GLN A 212 -14.74 -2.57 5.75
C GLN A 212 -16.23 -2.72 6.06
N ASP A 213 -16.57 -3.74 6.84
CA ASP A 213 -17.92 -3.98 7.33
C ASP A 213 -18.15 -3.34 8.71
N LYS A 214 -19.39 -3.39 9.19
CA LYS A 214 -19.79 -2.82 10.48
C LYS A 214 -19.01 -3.45 11.64
N ALA A 215 -18.71 -4.75 11.56
CA ALA A 215 -17.97 -5.48 12.58
C ALA A 215 -16.52 -4.99 12.68
N GLU A 216 -15.87 -4.69 11.56
CA GLU A 216 -14.53 -4.12 11.55
C GLU A 216 -14.50 -2.72 12.19
N ALA A 217 -15.50 -1.88 11.91
CA ALA A 217 -15.60 -0.56 12.53
C ALA A 217 -15.78 -0.65 14.06
N GLU A 218 -16.61 -1.56 14.53
CA GLU A 218 -16.79 -1.84 15.97
C GLU A 218 -15.49 -2.35 16.61
N ALA A 219 -14.78 -3.27 15.96
CA ALA A 219 -13.50 -3.77 16.44
C ALA A 219 -12.42 -2.66 16.54
N VAL A 220 -12.38 -1.74 15.58
CA VAL A 220 -11.46 -0.58 15.60
C VAL A 220 -11.81 0.38 16.72
N ALA A 221 -13.09 0.61 17.00
CA ALA A 221 -13.52 1.47 18.10
C ALA A 221 -13.04 0.92 19.45
N LEU A 222 -12.95 -0.40 19.60
CA LEU A 222 -12.44 -1.05 20.81
C LEU A 222 -10.91 -1.10 20.88
N ALA A 223 -10.18 -0.71 19.83
CA ALA A 223 -8.72 -0.77 19.78
C ALA A 223 -8.02 0.13 20.81
N GLY A 224 -8.73 1.11 21.39
CA GLY A 224 -8.20 2.01 22.42
C GLY A 224 -8.36 1.50 23.85
N LEU A 225 -8.87 0.27 24.05
CA LEU A 225 -8.98 -0.35 25.37
C LEU A 225 -7.60 -0.74 25.94
N PRO A 226 -7.41 -0.70 27.27
CA PRO A 226 -6.12 -0.99 27.90
C PRO A 226 -5.60 -2.38 27.55
N GLY A 227 -4.30 -2.47 27.24
CA GLY A 227 -3.62 -3.73 26.92
C GLY A 227 -4.05 -4.42 25.62
N ARG A 228 -4.95 -3.83 24.83
CA ARG A 228 -5.43 -4.46 23.59
C ARG A 228 -4.41 -4.34 22.47
N ILE A 229 -4.15 -5.43 21.77
CA ILE A 229 -3.35 -5.45 20.54
C ILE A 229 -4.27 -5.57 19.33
N THR A 230 -4.15 -4.63 18.41
CA THR A 230 -4.90 -4.62 17.15
C THR A 230 -3.92 -4.62 15.98
N VAL A 231 -3.99 -5.63 15.13
CA VAL A 231 -3.20 -5.74 13.90
C VAL A 231 -4.10 -5.35 12.74
N ALA A 232 -3.69 -4.34 11.98
CA ALA A 232 -4.48 -3.79 10.89
C ALA A 232 -3.63 -3.66 9.64
N THR A 233 -4.19 -4.04 8.49
CA THR A 233 -3.64 -3.61 7.21
C THR A 233 -3.85 -2.09 7.04
N ASN A 234 -3.10 -1.43 6.16
CA ASN A 234 -3.32 0.00 5.84
C ASN A 234 -4.76 0.34 5.44
N MET A 235 -5.48 -0.66 4.94
CA MET A 235 -6.84 -0.56 4.48
C MET A 235 -7.86 -0.55 5.63
N ALA A 236 -7.52 -1.22 6.73
CA ALA A 236 -8.44 -1.55 7.81
C ALA A 236 -8.67 -0.37 8.77
N GLY A 237 -9.92 -0.20 9.21
CA GLY A 237 -10.30 0.87 10.15
C GLY A 237 -10.14 2.30 9.62
N ARG A 238 -10.06 2.48 8.30
CA ARG A 238 -9.99 3.81 7.71
C ARG A 238 -11.33 4.54 7.85
N GLY A 239 -11.30 5.71 8.49
CA GLY A 239 -12.50 6.53 8.73
C GLY A 239 -13.03 6.41 10.15
N THR A 240 -12.67 5.33 10.87
CA THR A 240 -13.01 5.13 12.28
C THR A 240 -11.95 5.75 13.20
N ASP A 241 -12.41 6.45 14.23
CA ASP A 241 -11.56 7.02 15.28
C ASP A 241 -11.28 6.00 16.39
N ILE A 242 -10.05 5.99 16.90
CA ILE A 242 -9.65 5.11 18.01
C ILE A 242 -9.66 5.96 19.28
N LYS A 243 -10.77 5.91 20.01
CA LYS A 243 -10.91 6.61 21.30
C LYS A 243 -10.21 5.83 22.39
N LEU A 244 -9.43 6.52 23.21
CA LEU A 244 -8.74 5.90 24.33
C LEU A 244 -9.67 5.73 25.52
N ASP A 245 -9.54 4.59 26.20
CA ASP A 245 -10.05 4.43 27.55
C ASP A 245 -9.24 5.32 28.53
N PRO A 246 -9.83 5.90 29.58
CA PRO A 246 -9.10 6.70 30.56
C PRO A 246 -7.87 6.00 31.16
N ARG A 247 -7.93 4.68 31.39
CA ARG A 247 -6.79 3.90 31.89
C ARG A 247 -5.68 3.80 30.84
N ALA A 248 -6.04 3.64 29.57
CA ALA A 248 -5.11 3.62 28.46
C ALA A 248 -4.43 4.98 28.26
N GLU A 249 -5.18 6.08 28.41
CA GLU A 249 -4.65 7.44 28.36
C GLU A 249 -3.60 7.66 29.45
N GLN A 250 -3.92 7.32 30.69
CA GLN A 250 -3.01 7.42 31.84
C GLN A 250 -1.75 6.55 31.68
N ALA A 251 -1.88 5.37 31.08
CA ALA A 251 -0.76 4.49 30.79
C ALA A 251 0.19 5.01 29.70
N GLY A 252 -0.15 6.12 29.01
CA GLY A 252 0.69 6.72 27.96
C GLY A 252 0.07 6.65 26.55
N GLY A 253 -1.19 6.25 26.45
CA GLY A 253 -2.00 6.25 25.24
C GLY A 253 -1.56 5.26 24.17
N LEU A 254 -2.21 5.34 23.01
CA LEU A 254 -2.02 4.40 21.91
C LEU A 254 -0.56 4.35 21.44
N HIS A 255 -0.03 3.14 21.36
CA HIS A 255 1.25 2.86 20.73
C HIS A 255 1.04 2.34 19.31
N VAL A 256 1.70 2.95 18.32
CA VAL A 256 1.60 2.53 16.92
C VAL A 256 2.93 1.97 16.43
N ILE A 257 2.89 0.76 15.89
CA ILE A 257 4.05 0.08 15.30
C ILE A 257 3.83 -0.02 13.78
N LEU A 258 4.72 0.59 13.00
CA LEU A 258 4.79 0.41 11.55
C LEU A 258 5.71 -0.77 11.23
N THR A 259 5.22 -1.79 10.52
CA THR A 259 6.03 -2.98 10.23
C THR A 259 6.82 -2.87 8.93
N GLU A 260 6.40 -2.01 8.01
CA GLU A 260 7.07 -1.78 6.71
C GLU A 260 6.85 -0.32 6.27
N PHE A 261 7.87 0.31 5.70
CA PHE A 261 7.71 1.66 5.14
C PHE A 261 7.01 1.62 3.77
N HIS A 262 6.11 2.58 3.56
CA HIS A 262 5.42 2.76 2.28
C HIS A 262 6.26 3.57 1.29
N GLU A 263 5.90 3.49 0.02
CA GLU A 263 6.55 4.25 -1.04
C GLU A 263 6.32 5.76 -0.94
N SER A 264 5.26 6.17 -0.24
CA SER A 264 5.06 7.55 0.14
C SER A 264 5.02 7.71 1.65
N ALA A 265 5.84 8.63 2.15
CA ALA A 265 5.94 8.96 3.58
C ALA A 265 4.61 9.47 4.15
N ARG A 266 3.72 9.99 3.28
CA ARG A 266 2.37 10.39 3.64
C ARG A 266 1.55 9.22 4.20
N VAL A 267 1.68 8.01 3.64
CA VAL A 267 0.92 6.83 4.08
C VAL A 267 1.37 6.41 5.47
N ASP A 268 2.68 6.36 5.72
CA ASP A 268 3.23 6.11 7.06
C ASP A 268 2.72 7.15 8.07
N ARG A 269 2.70 8.42 7.67
CA ARG A 269 2.19 9.52 8.51
C ARG A 269 0.70 9.37 8.83
N GLN A 270 -0.10 8.77 7.95
CA GLN A 270 -1.50 8.48 8.23
C GLN A 270 -1.66 7.40 9.30
N LEU A 271 -0.82 6.35 9.26
CA LEU A 271 -0.79 5.33 10.31
C LEU A 271 -0.33 5.94 11.65
N PHE A 272 0.77 6.69 11.66
CA PHE A 272 1.24 7.40 12.87
C PHE A 272 0.23 8.45 13.37
N GLY A 273 -0.65 8.94 12.50
CA GLY A 273 -1.77 9.84 12.82
C GLY A 273 -2.96 9.15 13.49
N ARG A 274 -2.90 7.84 13.73
CA ARG A 274 -3.93 7.09 14.47
C ARG A 274 -3.83 7.26 15.98
N CYS A 275 -2.65 7.62 16.52
CA CYS A 275 -2.47 7.95 17.93
C CYS A 275 -2.40 9.46 18.18
N ALA A 276 -2.45 9.83 19.46
CA ALA A 276 -2.28 11.20 19.96
C ALA A 276 -3.26 12.21 19.31
N ARG A 277 -4.52 11.80 19.17
CA ARG A 277 -5.61 12.66 18.68
C ARG A 277 -6.09 13.55 19.83
N GLN A 278 -6.57 14.75 19.52
CA GLN A 278 -7.13 15.68 20.53
C GLN A 278 -6.26 15.92 21.78
N GLY A 279 -4.94 15.87 21.64
CA GLY A 279 -4.00 16.09 22.76
C GLY A 279 -3.71 14.85 23.60
N ASP A 280 -4.21 13.68 23.21
CA ASP A 280 -3.90 12.41 23.85
C ASP A 280 -2.38 12.14 23.82
N PRO A 281 -1.83 11.47 24.84
CA PRO A 281 -0.50 10.89 24.76
C PRO A 281 -0.49 9.76 23.72
N GLY A 282 0.68 9.48 23.16
CA GLY A 282 0.83 8.35 22.26
C GLY A 282 2.25 8.25 21.73
N THR A 283 2.65 7.04 21.38
CA THR A 283 4.01 6.79 20.89
C THR A 283 4.00 6.02 19.59
N THR A 284 4.94 6.32 18.70
CA THR A 284 5.06 5.62 17.42
C THR A 284 6.46 5.10 17.20
N GLU A 285 6.61 3.89 16.67
CA GLU A 285 7.89 3.36 16.21
C GLU A 285 7.72 2.59 14.90
N ALA A 286 8.80 2.47 14.14
CA ALA A 286 8.86 1.57 13.00
C ALA A 286 9.81 0.41 13.31
N ILE A 287 9.37 -0.82 13.03
CA ILE A 287 10.17 -2.04 13.17
C ILE A 287 10.12 -2.73 11.82
N VAL A 288 11.16 -2.52 11.02
CA VAL A 288 11.19 -2.85 9.59
C VAL A 288 12.30 -3.84 9.27
N SER A 289 12.32 -4.40 8.06
CA SER A 289 13.42 -5.26 7.60
C SER A 289 14.16 -4.65 6.42
N VAL A 290 15.47 -4.92 6.32
CA VAL A 290 16.26 -4.54 5.13
C VAL A 290 15.72 -5.22 3.85
N ASP A 291 15.02 -6.34 4.01
CA ASP A 291 14.45 -7.11 2.91
C ASP A 291 13.03 -6.64 2.51
N ASP A 292 12.51 -5.54 3.08
CA ASP A 292 11.19 -4.99 2.73
C ASP A 292 11.09 -4.57 1.26
N GLU A 293 9.87 -4.58 0.71
CA GLU A 293 9.61 -4.30 -0.71
C GLU A 293 10.16 -2.94 -1.16
N LEU A 294 9.96 -1.90 -0.33
CA LEU A 294 10.47 -0.55 -0.59
C LEU A 294 11.98 -0.55 -0.86
N PHE A 295 12.75 -1.22 -0.01
CA PHE A 295 14.21 -1.26 -0.11
C PHE A 295 14.70 -2.17 -1.22
N ARG A 296 14.01 -3.29 -1.47
CA ARG A 296 14.31 -4.16 -2.60
C ARG A 296 14.15 -3.43 -3.93
N ARG A 297 13.04 -2.70 -4.09
CA ARG A 297 12.69 -2.05 -5.35
C ARG A 297 13.40 -0.71 -5.58
N PHE A 298 13.52 0.13 -4.55
CA PHE A 298 13.98 1.51 -4.74
C PHE A 298 15.34 1.82 -4.13
N ALA A 299 15.86 1.01 -3.20
CA ALA A 299 17.18 1.28 -2.63
C ALA A 299 18.30 0.84 -3.61
N PRO A 300 19.37 1.64 -3.76
CA PRO A 300 20.57 1.22 -4.49
C PRO A 300 21.15 -0.08 -3.90
N ALA A 301 21.53 -1.03 -4.76
CA ALA A 301 21.98 -2.36 -4.34
C ALA A 301 23.13 -2.31 -3.32
N ALA A 302 24.14 -1.47 -3.56
CA ALA A 302 25.26 -1.27 -2.64
C ALA A 302 24.82 -0.78 -1.25
N SER A 303 23.85 0.14 -1.20
CA SER A 303 23.33 0.67 0.07
C SER A 303 22.59 -0.40 0.87
N ARG A 304 21.88 -1.32 0.20
CA ARG A 304 21.17 -2.43 0.86
C ARG A 304 22.13 -3.44 1.47
N VAL A 305 23.20 -3.80 0.75
CA VAL A 305 24.24 -4.71 1.25
C VAL A 305 24.96 -4.10 2.45
N LEU A 306 25.30 -2.81 2.38
CA LEU A 306 25.90 -2.09 3.49
C LEU A 306 24.97 -2.07 4.71
N MET A 307 23.69 -1.75 4.52
CA MET A 307 22.71 -1.73 5.59
C MET A 307 22.54 -3.11 6.24
N LYS A 308 22.52 -4.19 5.44
CA LYS A 308 22.44 -5.55 5.98
C LYS A 308 23.63 -5.88 6.89
N ARG A 309 24.85 -5.49 6.49
CA ARG A 309 26.08 -5.64 7.30
C ARG A 309 26.07 -4.80 8.58
N LEU A 310 25.61 -3.55 8.50
CA LEU A 310 25.56 -2.63 9.64
C LEU A 310 24.52 -3.07 10.69
N VAL A 311 23.39 -3.60 10.23
CA VAL A 311 22.32 -4.11 11.10
C VAL A 311 22.77 -5.42 11.78
N SER A 312 23.46 -6.31 11.07
CA SER A 312 24.04 -7.52 11.68
C SER A 312 25.21 -7.22 12.65
N GLY A 313 25.90 -6.09 12.46
CA GLY A 313 27.05 -5.67 13.27
C GLY A 313 26.73 -4.78 14.48
N MET A 314 25.45 -4.60 14.85
CA MET A 314 24.97 -3.89 16.05
C MET A 314 25.39 -2.42 16.26
N ARG A 315 25.99 -1.73 15.28
CA ARG A 315 26.30 -0.30 15.36
C ARG A 315 25.74 0.46 14.16
N THR A 316 24.42 0.69 14.17
CA THR A 316 23.81 1.64 13.24
C THR A 316 23.36 2.90 13.96
N SER A 317 23.93 4.03 13.58
CA SER A 317 23.52 5.34 14.08
C SER A 317 22.12 5.72 13.56
N ARG A 318 21.23 6.08 14.49
CA ARG A 318 19.80 6.38 14.26
C ARG A 318 19.54 7.44 13.16
N ARG A 319 20.41 8.45 13.05
CA ARG A 319 20.28 9.54 12.07
C ARG A 319 20.49 9.06 10.63
N TRP A 320 21.45 8.16 10.43
CA TRP A 320 21.79 7.61 9.12
C TRP A 320 20.69 6.71 8.58
N LEU A 321 20.09 5.88 9.43
CA LEU A 321 18.94 5.06 9.05
C LEU A 321 17.79 5.92 8.51
N ARG A 322 17.40 6.95 9.27
CA ARG A 322 16.31 7.84 8.87
C ARG A 322 16.61 8.59 7.57
N ALA A 323 17.85 9.01 7.37
CA ALA A 323 18.30 9.63 6.13
C ALA A 323 18.20 8.64 4.95
N TRP A 324 18.63 7.39 5.14
CA TRP A 324 18.54 6.35 4.13
C TRP A 324 17.09 6.05 3.73
N VAL A 325 16.20 5.84 4.71
CA VAL A 325 14.76 5.63 4.45
C VAL A 325 14.17 6.81 3.67
N THR A 326 14.48 8.04 4.09
CA THR A 326 13.99 9.26 3.42
C THR A 326 14.45 9.31 1.97
N LEU A 327 15.71 8.98 1.69
CA LEU A 327 16.25 8.95 0.32
C LEU A 327 15.54 7.90 -0.54
N VAL A 328 15.31 6.71 0.00
CA VAL A 328 14.62 5.62 -0.72
C VAL A 328 13.16 6.01 -1.01
N GLN A 329 12.44 6.55 -0.04
CA GLN A 329 11.07 7.05 -0.25
C GLN A 329 11.01 8.18 -1.28
N GLN A 330 11.95 9.14 -1.25
CA GLN A 330 12.02 10.18 -2.27
C GLN A 330 12.26 9.64 -3.68
N ARG A 331 13.00 8.53 -3.81
CA ARG A 331 13.21 7.88 -5.10
C ARG A 331 11.93 7.16 -5.58
N ALA A 332 11.25 6.46 -4.67
CA ALA A 332 9.95 5.84 -4.95
C ALA A 332 8.89 6.90 -5.35
N GLU A 333 8.78 7.99 -4.61
CA GLU A 333 7.87 9.09 -4.95
C GLU A 333 8.19 9.73 -6.30
N ARG A 334 9.48 9.95 -6.63
CA ARG A 334 9.88 10.45 -7.95
C ARG A 334 9.44 9.52 -9.07
N HIS A 335 9.62 8.21 -8.89
CA HIS A 335 9.18 7.21 -9.84
C HIS A 335 7.66 7.28 -10.08
N TYR A 336 6.85 7.25 -9.02
CA TYR A 336 5.39 7.32 -9.16
C TYR A 336 4.89 8.68 -9.68
N ARG A 337 5.56 9.80 -9.35
CA ARG A 337 5.26 11.11 -9.94
C ARG A 337 5.46 11.10 -11.45
N ALA A 338 6.54 10.49 -11.94
CA ALA A 338 6.80 10.36 -13.38
C ALA A 338 5.71 9.52 -14.08
N GLN A 339 5.28 8.42 -13.45
CA GLN A 339 4.20 7.57 -13.96
C GLN A 339 2.87 8.32 -14.05
N ARG A 340 2.50 9.11 -13.03
CA ARG A 340 1.29 9.95 -13.07
C ARG A 340 1.36 11.02 -14.16
N ALA A 341 2.52 11.67 -14.34
CA ALA A 341 2.72 12.65 -15.40
C ALA A 341 2.66 12.01 -16.80
N ALA A 342 3.17 10.79 -16.98
CA ALA A 342 3.03 10.03 -18.23
C ALA A 342 1.55 9.72 -18.53
N THR A 343 0.80 9.28 -17.52
CA THR A 343 -0.64 8.99 -17.65
C THR A 343 -1.43 10.24 -18.07
N GLN A 344 -1.15 11.40 -17.47
CA GLN A 344 -1.79 12.68 -17.85
C GLN A 344 -1.45 13.11 -19.28
N ARG A 345 -0.20 12.90 -19.73
CA ARG A 345 0.20 13.20 -21.11
C ARG A 345 -0.56 12.32 -22.10
N GLN A 346 -0.63 11.02 -21.83
CA GLN A 346 -1.36 10.07 -22.66
C GLN A 346 -2.85 10.40 -22.74
N ASP A 347 -3.49 10.75 -21.62
CA ASP A 347 -4.89 11.20 -21.61
C ASP A 347 -5.08 12.48 -22.44
N SER A 348 -4.15 13.43 -22.33
CA SER A 348 -4.18 14.67 -23.13
C SER A 348 -4.04 14.41 -24.64
N GLU A 349 -3.16 13.48 -25.02
CA GLU A 349 -2.98 13.04 -26.41
C GLU A 349 -4.21 12.31 -26.93
N TRP A 350 -4.80 11.42 -26.12
CA TRP A 350 -6.01 10.70 -26.47
C TRP A 350 -7.19 11.64 -26.71
N VAL A 351 -7.33 12.69 -25.90
CA VAL A 351 -8.33 13.76 -26.12
C VAL A 351 -8.09 14.49 -27.42
N ARG A 352 -6.83 14.85 -27.73
CA ARG A 352 -6.50 15.51 -29.00
C ARG A 352 -6.81 14.61 -30.20
N ALA A 353 -6.55 13.31 -30.07
CA ALA A 353 -6.83 12.33 -31.12
C ALA A 353 -8.33 12.08 -31.32
N LEU A 354 -9.13 12.11 -30.26
CA LEU A 354 -10.60 11.99 -30.31
C LEU A 354 -11.29 13.31 -30.66
N GLY A 355 -10.61 14.43 -30.49
CA GLY A 355 -11.15 15.76 -30.67
C GLY A 355 -11.02 16.26 -32.11
N PHE A 356 -12.15 16.33 -32.83
CA PHE A 356 -12.39 17.31 -33.90
C PHE A 356 -12.57 18.75 -33.35
N VAL A 357 -12.21 19.02 -32.10
CA VAL A 357 -12.48 20.29 -31.40
C VAL A 357 -11.16 21.01 -31.15
N GLY A 358 -11.08 22.23 -31.69
CA GLY A 358 -9.89 23.07 -31.73
C GLY A 358 -9.23 23.30 -30.37
N LYS A 359 -7.92 23.63 -30.45
CA LYS A 359 -7.03 23.94 -29.33
C LYS A 359 -7.75 24.74 -28.22
N THR A 360 -7.99 24.11 -27.07
CA THR A 360 -8.34 24.84 -25.86
C THR A 360 -7.16 25.77 -25.51
N ARG A 361 -7.40 27.08 -25.60
CA ARG A 361 -6.44 28.11 -25.18
C ARG A 361 -6.15 27.94 -23.69
N LYS A 362 -4.86 28.13 -23.36
CA LYS A 362 -4.27 28.03 -22.03
C LYS A 362 -4.94 28.93 -21.00
#